data_AF-A0AAJ2H2F4-F1
#
_entry.id   AF-A0AAJ2H2F4-F1
#
_cell.length_a   1.000
_cell.length_b   1.000
_cell.length_c   1.000
_cell.angle_alpha   90.00
_cell.angle_beta   90.00
_cell.angle_gamma   90.00
#
_symmetry.space_group_name_H-M   'P 1'
#
loop_
_entity.id
_entity.type
_entity.pdbx_description
1 polymer ?
#
loop_
_entity_poly.entity_id
_entity_poly.type
_entity_poly.pdbx_seq_one_letter_code
_entity_poly.pdbx_strand_id
1 'polypeptide(L)'
;MRKNYWIISPNVHNDASEQRWKEIIAERKNAYIGFGPNDSTGVAFFKLIKEGDVIIVAQGANRNKRSYLAGIVSSPAIEGEEEGTPGYAQRRVLTHSIAEQELAALQLDYNGCAYGDADRIPALYKLKPWENSNDQRIAATILAAINQK
;
A
#
# COMPACT_ATOMS: atom_id res chain seq x y z
N MET A 1 2.18 -20.82 1.95
CA MET A 1 2.88 -19.68 2.58
C MET A 1 1.86 -18.74 3.20
N ARG A 2 2.11 -18.24 4.42
CA ARG A 2 1.26 -17.25 5.08
C ARG A 2 1.56 -15.88 4.45
N LYS A 3 0.55 -15.25 3.83
CA LYS A 3 0.67 -13.93 3.22
C LYS A 3 0.73 -12.86 4.31
N ASN A 4 1.60 -11.87 4.17
CA ASN A 4 1.50 -10.63 4.93
C ASN A 4 0.66 -9.63 4.16
N TYR A 5 0.08 -8.68 4.89
CA TYR A 5 -0.73 -7.61 4.34
C TYR A 5 -0.13 -6.30 4.78
N TRP A 6 0.05 -5.39 3.82
CA TRP A 6 0.73 -4.13 4.02
C TRP A 6 -0.17 -2.99 3.56
N ILE A 7 -0.23 -1.93 4.35
CA ILE A 7 -0.77 -0.65 3.93
C ILE A 7 0.39 0.28 3.66
N ILE A 8 0.38 0.89 2.49
CA ILE A 8 1.42 1.83 2.07
C ILE A 8 0.74 3.16 1.84
N SER A 9 1.15 4.15 2.63
CA SER A 9 0.94 5.54 2.25
C SER A 9 2.16 5.97 1.47
N PRO A 10 2.00 6.18 0.16
CA PRO A 10 3.16 6.17 -0.69
C PRO A 10 4.02 7.45 -0.49
N ASN A 11 3.49 8.46 0.24
CA ASN A 11 4.18 9.63 0.80
C ASN A 11 5.04 10.42 -0.19
N VAL A 12 4.60 10.53 -1.44
CA VAL A 12 5.17 11.48 -2.40
C VAL A 12 4.51 12.83 -2.17
N HIS A 13 5.27 13.91 -2.38
CA HIS A 13 4.93 15.27 -1.98
C HIS A 13 3.45 15.58 -2.19
N ASN A 14 2.80 16.04 -1.11
CA ASN A 14 1.37 16.33 -1.05
C ASN A 14 1.09 17.68 -1.74
N ASP A 15 1.50 17.79 -3.00
CA ASP A 15 1.45 18.99 -3.84
C ASP A 15 0.73 18.69 -5.17
N ALA A 16 0.77 19.63 -6.11
CA ALA A 16 0.09 19.52 -7.40
C ALA A 16 0.48 18.29 -8.25
N SER A 17 1.56 17.56 -7.89
CA SER A 17 1.98 16.31 -8.54
C SER A 17 1.23 15.07 -8.04
N GLU A 18 0.43 15.18 -6.97
CA GLU A 18 -0.29 14.05 -6.34
C GLU A 18 -1.22 13.32 -7.33
N GLN A 19 -1.92 14.07 -8.20
CA GLN A 19 -2.85 13.52 -9.17
C GLN A 19 -2.14 12.65 -10.22
N ARG A 20 -1.07 13.19 -10.82
CA ARG A 20 -0.28 12.49 -11.85
C ARG A 20 0.29 11.18 -11.31
N TRP A 21 0.64 11.16 -10.05
CA TRP A 21 1.21 9.99 -9.44
C TRP A 21 0.17 8.91 -9.11
N LYS A 22 -1.04 9.30 -8.69
CA LYS A 22 -2.16 8.35 -8.58
C LYS A 22 -2.48 7.69 -9.92
N GLU A 23 -2.43 8.46 -11.00
CA GLU A 23 -2.57 7.93 -12.36
C GLU A 23 -1.46 6.91 -12.65
N ILE A 24 -0.20 7.24 -12.38
CA ILE A 24 0.94 6.32 -12.59
C ILE A 24 0.80 5.03 -11.76
N ILE A 25 0.38 5.13 -10.50
CA ILE A 25 0.09 3.97 -9.64
C ILE A 25 -0.96 3.08 -10.30
N ALA A 26 -2.06 3.69 -10.74
CA ALA A 26 -3.20 2.99 -11.32
C ALA A 26 -2.90 2.41 -12.72
N GLU A 27 -2.15 3.12 -13.56
CA GLU A 27 -1.76 2.70 -14.91
C GLU A 27 -0.75 1.55 -14.85
N ARG A 28 0.30 1.71 -14.04
CA ARG A 28 1.42 0.75 -13.98
C ARG A 28 1.17 -0.42 -13.06
N LYS A 29 0.10 -0.38 -12.25
CA LYS A 29 -0.20 -1.39 -11.21
C LYS A 29 0.97 -1.61 -10.25
N ASN A 30 1.62 -0.53 -9.87
CA ASN A 30 2.77 -0.55 -8.99
C ASN A 30 2.45 0.11 -7.66
N ALA A 31 2.93 -0.48 -6.57
CA ALA A 31 2.99 0.19 -5.27
C ALA A 31 4.34 0.89 -5.13
N TYR A 32 4.32 2.17 -4.75
CA TYR A 32 5.53 2.98 -4.58
C TYR A 32 5.68 3.39 -3.12
N ILE A 33 6.91 3.67 -2.73
CA ILE A 33 7.23 4.36 -1.48
C ILE A 33 8.23 5.47 -1.77
N GLY A 34 7.91 6.70 -1.35
CA GLY A 34 8.78 7.87 -1.46
C GLY A 34 9.92 7.88 -0.45
N PHE A 35 10.58 6.75 -0.22
CA PHE A 35 11.69 6.61 0.71
C PHE A 35 12.80 5.77 0.08
N GLY A 36 14.00 6.31 0.05
CA GLY A 36 15.17 5.63 -0.49
C GLY A 36 15.71 4.53 0.43
N PRO A 37 16.72 3.75 -0.02
CA PRO A 37 17.26 2.59 0.70
C PRO A 37 18.00 2.93 2.01
N ASN A 38 18.22 4.21 2.30
CA ASN A 38 18.86 4.68 3.54
C ASN A 38 17.85 5.09 4.63
N ASP A 39 16.56 5.20 4.30
CA ASP A 39 15.50 5.49 5.26
C ASP A 39 14.96 4.18 5.85
N SER A 40 14.66 4.13 7.15
CA SER A 40 14.19 2.91 7.81
C SER A 40 12.89 2.37 7.21
N THR A 41 12.00 3.24 6.73
CA THR A 41 10.77 2.90 6.01
C THR A 41 11.08 2.32 4.64
N GLY A 42 12.00 2.94 3.91
CA GLY A 42 12.48 2.45 2.62
C GLY A 42 13.17 1.08 2.75
N VAL A 43 14.00 0.89 3.77
CA VAL A 43 14.64 -0.39 4.09
C VAL A 43 13.59 -1.46 4.40
N ALA A 44 12.56 -1.12 5.18
CA ALA A 44 11.48 -2.04 5.52
C ALA A 44 10.69 -2.46 4.27
N PHE A 45 10.34 -1.52 3.39
CA PHE A 45 9.69 -1.81 2.11
C PHE A 45 10.54 -2.73 1.22
N PHE A 46 11.85 -2.49 1.14
CA PHE A 46 12.77 -3.30 0.36
C PHE A 46 12.92 -4.72 0.93
N LYS A 47 13.17 -4.83 2.24
CA LYS A 47 13.60 -6.08 2.87
C LYS A 47 12.45 -6.95 3.38
N LEU A 48 11.34 -6.36 3.82
CA LEU A 48 10.30 -7.10 4.54
C LEU A 48 9.13 -7.53 3.66
N ILE A 49 8.78 -6.73 2.65
CA ILE A 49 7.73 -7.08 1.69
C ILE A 49 8.29 -8.09 0.68
N LYS A 50 7.55 -9.18 0.44
CA LYS A 50 7.95 -10.26 -0.46
C LYS A 50 6.89 -10.55 -1.52
N GLU A 51 7.31 -11.23 -2.58
CA GLU A 51 6.38 -11.79 -3.55
C GLU A 51 5.33 -12.67 -2.87
N GLY A 52 4.08 -12.53 -3.28
CA GLY A 52 2.93 -13.19 -2.66
C GLY A 52 2.32 -12.44 -1.48
N ASP A 53 2.96 -11.41 -0.91
CA ASP A 53 2.31 -10.49 0.03
C ASP A 53 1.23 -9.66 -0.68
N VAL A 54 0.31 -9.10 0.11
CA VAL A 54 -0.72 -8.17 -0.39
C VAL A 54 -0.37 -6.76 0.03
N ILE A 55 -0.46 -5.82 -0.91
CA ILE A 55 -0.34 -4.38 -0.64
C ILE A 55 -1.68 -3.70 -0.88
N ILE A 56 -2.03 -2.77 0.00
CA ILE A 56 -3.07 -1.76 -0.19
C ILE A 56 -2.39 -0.39 -0.19
N VAL A 57 -2.47 0.33 -1.30
CA VAL A 57 -2.00 1.71 -1.44
C VAL A 57 -3.12 2.63 -0.96
N ALA A 58 -2.87 3.37 0.13
CA ALA A 58 -3.89 4.21 0.76
C ALA A 58 -3.31 5.47 1.42
N GLN A 59 -4.08 6.54 1.47
CA GLN A 59 -3.65 7.83 2.02
C GLN A 59 -4.73 8.44 2.92
N GLY A 60 -4.29 9.28 3.86
CA GLY A 60 -5.14 10.00 4.79
C GLY A 60 -5.23 9.35 6.18
N ALA A 61 -5.82 10.11 7.11
CA ALA A 61 -6.11 9.65 8.48
C ALA A 61 -7.05 8.45 8.46
N ASN A 62 -7.02 7.62 9.50
CA ASN A 62 -7.77 6.36 9.54
C ASN A 62 -9.27 6.56 9.32
N ARG A 63 -9.85 7.57 9.96
CA ARG A 63 -11.27 7.95 9.83
C ARG A 63 -11.73 8.30 8.41
N ASN A 64 -10.83 8.76 7.53
CA ASN A 64 -11.15 9.25 6.18
C ASN A 64 -10.18 8.67 5.13
N LYS A 65 -9.66 7.47 5.36
CA LYS A 65 -8.62 6.90 4.51
C LYS A 65 -9.18 6.52 3.15
N ARG A 66 -8.44 6.82 2.08
CA ARG A 66 -8.80 6.45 0.71
C ARG A 66 -7.78 5.47 0.16
N SER A 67 -8.26 4.43 -0.51
CA SER A 67 -7.44 3.37 -1.12
C SER A 67 -7.51 3.47 -2.63
N TYR A 68 -6.34 3.43 -3.29
CA TYR A 68 -6.22 3.72 -4.71
C TYR A 68 -5.90 2.48 -5.55
N LEU A 69 -5.17 1.54 -4.95
CA LEU A 69 -4.75 0.32 -5.60
C LEU A 69 -4.51 -0.75 -4.54
N ALA A 70 -4.85 -1.99 -4.84
CA ALA A 70 -4.40 -3.14 -4.07
C ALA A 70 -4.04 -4.28 -5.00
N GLY A 71 -3.23 -5.23 -4.53
CA GLY A 71 -2.89 -6.41 -5.30
C GLY A 71 -1.84 -7.27 -4.61
N ILE A 72 -1.49 -8.37 -5.27
CA ILE A 72 -0.47 -9.30 -4.82
C ILE A 72 0.88 -8.86 -5.39
N VAL A 73 1.90 -8.80 -4.56
CA VAL A 73 3.27 -8.48 -4.99
C VAL A 73 3.78 -9.58 -5.92
N SER A 74 4.20 -9.20 -7.13
CA SER A 74 4.74 -10.11 -8.15
C SER A 74 6.19 -9.81 -8.54
N SER A 75 6.87 -8.95 -7.77
CA SER A 75 8.28 -8.61 -8.03
C SER A 75 9.10 -8.44 -6.75
N PRO A 76 10.44 -8.57 -6.84
CA PRO A 76 11.35 -7.98 -5.86
C PRO A 76 11.20 -6.45 -5.83
N ALA A 77 11.87 -5.79 -4.88
CA ALA A 77 11.88 -4.34 -4.82
C ALA A 77 12.70 -3.84 -5.99
N ILE A 78 12.15 -2.84 -6.68
CA ILE A 78 12.82 -2.18 -7.78
C ILE A 78 13.19 -0.79 -7.30
N GLU A 79 14.49 -0.50 -7.30
CA GLU A 79 15.05 0.83 -7.05
C GLU A 79 15.25 1.56 -8.37
N GLY A 80 15.27 2.89 -8.29
CA GLY A 80 15.66 3.75 -9.40
C GLY A 80 14.50 4.58 -9.92
N GLU A 81 14.90 5.71 -10.52
CA GLU A 81 14.01 6.71 -11.08
C GLU A 81 13.08 6.09 -12.13
N GLU A 82 11.81 6.47 -12.04
CA GLU A 82 10.82 6.18 -13.06
C GLU A 82 10.10 7.49 -13.37
N GLU A 83 9.92 7.77 -14.66
CA GLU A 83 9.31 9.03 -15.11
C GLU A 83 7.97 9.27 -14.39
N GLY A 84 7.82 10.47 -13.82
CA GLY A 84 6.65 10.88 -13.05
C GLY A 84 6.60 10.37 -11.61
N THR A 85 7.71 9.83 -11.09
CA THR A 85 7.89 9.47 -9.68
C THR A 85 9.15 10.12 -9.11
N PRO A 86 9.29 10.30 -7.78
CA PRO A 86 10.55 10.79 -7.21
C PRO A 86 11.71 9.86 -7.54
N GLY A 87 12.87 10.41 -7.89
CA GLY A 87 14.03 9.62 -8.31
C GLY A 87 14.57 8.63 -7.28
N TYR A 88 14.20 8.78 -6.01
CA TYR A 88 14.55 7.88 -4.90
C TYR A 88 13.42 6.92 -4.51
N ALA A 89 12.29 6.92 -5.24
CA ALA A 89 11.18 6.04 -4.93
C ALA A 89 11.56 4.58 -5.20
N GLN A 90 11.08 3.70 -4.35
CA GLN A 90 11.13 2.26 -4.57
C GLN A 90 9.77 1.75 -4.97
N ARG A 91 9.71 0.68 -5.76
CA ARG A 91 8.43 0.10 -6.21
C ARG A 91 8.34 -1.41 -6.15
N ARG A 92 7.10 -1.89 -6.17
CA ARG A 92 6.68 -3.29 -6.34
C ARG A 92 5.65 -3.38 -7.44
N VAL A 93 5.80 -4.35 -8.32
CA VAL A 93 4.77 -4.71 -9.29
C VAL A 93 3.69 -5.51 -8.59
N LEU A 94 2.43 -5.16 -8.86
CA LEU A 94 1.26 -5.88 -8.36
C LEU A 94 0.56 -6.64 -9.48
N THR A 95 0.12 -7.85 -9.15
CA THR A 95 -0.77 -8.67 -9.96
C THR A 95 -2.12 -8.85 -9.27
N HIS A 96 -3.14 -9.32 -10.00
CA HIS A 96 -4.52 -9.49 -9.53
C HIS A 96 -5.03 -8.21 -8.85
N SER A 97 -4.75 -7.07 -9.49
CA SER A 97 -4.91 -5.76 -8.88
C SER A 97 -6.36 -5.29 -8.88
N ILE A 98 -6.75 -4.58 -7.83
CA ILE A 98 -8.04 -3.92 -7.68
C ILE A 98 -7.82 -2.41 -7.72
N ALA A 99 -8.60 -1.71 -8.55
CA ALA A 99 -8.51 -0.26 -8.70
C ALA A 99 -9.35 0.50 -7.65
N GLU A 100 -9.14 1.81 -7.56
CA GLU A 100 -9.78 2.72 -6.60
C GLU A 100 -11.30 2.55 -6.51
N GLN A 101 -12.01 2.49 -7.64
CA GLN A 101 -13.47 2.41 -7.66
C GLN A 101 -13.98 1.13 -6.97
N GLU A 102 -13.30 0.03 -7.20
CA GLU A 102 -13.64 -1.26 -6.60
C GLU A 102 -13.25 -1.30 -5.13
N LEU A 103 -12.11 -0.73 -4.76
CA LEU A 103 -11.70 -0.59 -3.35
C LEU A 103 -12.65 0.28 -2.55
N ALA A 104 -13.15 1.36 -3.13
CA ALA A 104 -14.14 2.23 -2.50
C ALA A 104 -15.44 1.48 -2.19
N ALA A 105 -15.85 0.55 -3.04
CA ALA A 105 -17.03 -0.30 -2.82
C ALA A 105 -16.86 -1.29 -1.66
N LEU A 106 -15.62 -1.64 -1.29
CA LEU A 106 -15.34 -2.54 -0.16
C LEU A 106 -15.53 -1.86 1.21
N GLN A 107 -15.60 -0.52 1.26
CA GLN A 107 -15.80 0.26 2.49
C GLN A 107 -14.88 -0.17 3.64
N LEU A 108 -13.58 -0.29 3.37
CA LEU A 108 -12.58 -0.74 4.34
C LEU A 108 -12.50 0.22 5.56
N ASP A 109 -12.71 -0.31 6.76
CA ASP A 109 -12.62 0.43 8.02
C ASP A 109 -11.21 0.34 8.61
N TYR A 110 -10.47 1.45 8.52
CA TYR A 110 -9.10 1.56 9.02
C TYR A 110 -9.02 2.08 10.47
N ASN A 111 -10.13 2.30 11.17
CA ASN A 111 -10.07 2.76 12.56
C ASN A 111 -9.28 1.76 13.42
N GLY A 112 -8.43 2.26 14.32
CA GLY A 112 -7.56 1.39 15.12
C GLY A 112 -6.47 0.62 14.35
N CYS A 113 -6.37 0.78 13.03
CA CYS A 113 -5.28 0.21 12.22
C CYS A 113 -4.15 1.23 12.19
N ALA A 114 -3.36 1.35 13.25
CA ALA A 114 -2.23 2.29 13.31
C ALA A 114 -1.12 1.78 14.26
N TYR A 115 -0.03 2.54 14.34
CA TYR A 115 1.04 2.29 15.30
C TYR A 115 0.82 3.12 16.57
N GLY A 116 0.74 2.47 17.73
CA GLY A 116 0.49 3.13 19.01
C GLY A 116 -0.82 3.94 19.01
N ASP A 117 -0.77 5.14 19.57
CA ASP A 117 -1.94 6.05 19.70
C ASP A 117 -2.17 6.95 18.46
N ALA A 118 -1.49 6.69 17.33
CA ALA A 118 -1.60 7.54 16.16
C ALA A 118 -2.93 7.34 15.41
N ASP A 119 -3.64 8.42 15.07
CA ASP A 119 -4.86 8.37 14.22
C ASP A 119 -4.55 8.30 12.70
N ARG A 120 -3.29 8.00 12.36
CA ARG A 120 -2.82 7.83 10.99
C ARG A 120 -1.86 6.66 10.90
N ILE A 121 -2.03 5.85 9.85
CA ILE A 121 -1.05 4.83 9.48
C ILE A 121 0.25 5.53 9.08
N PRO A 122 1.42 5.04 9.52
CA PRO A 122 2.71 5.48 8.99
C PRO A 122 2.80 5.26 7.47
N ALA A 123 3.85 5.77 6.82
CA ALA A 123 4.06 5.55 5.38
C ALA A 123 4.07 4.05 4.98
N LEU A 124 4.43 3.17 5.91
CA LEU A 124 4.36 1.73 5.75
C LEU A 124 3.84 1.08 7.03
N TYR A 125 2.81 0.25 6.93
CA TYR A 125 2.25 -0.49 8.04
C TYR A 125 1.98 -1.93 7.67
N LYS A 126 2.41 -2.84 8.54
CA LYS A 126 2.08 -4.25 8.45
C LYS A 126 0.79 -4.49 9.22
N LEU A 127 -0.27 -4.93 8.53
CA LEU A 127 -1.47 -5.40 9.22
C LEU A 127 -1.10 -6.57 10.13
N LYS A 128 -1.77 -6.65 11.27
CA LYS A 128 -1.68 -7.72 12.25
C LYS A 128 -3.04 -8.41 12.45
N PRO A 129 -3.53 -9.18 11.45
CA PRO A 129 -4.83 -9.88 11.52
C PRO A 129 -5.06 -10.79 12.73
N TRP A 130 -3.99 -11.10 13.47
CA TRP A 130 -4.02 -12.02 14.63
C TRP A 130 -4.05 -11.28 15.96
N GLU A 131 -3.78 -9.96 15.94
CA GLU A 131 -3.74 -9.08 17.11
C GLU A 131 -4.87 -8.03 17.06
N ASN A 132 -5.35 -7.69 15.86
CA ASN A 132 -6.33 -6.64 15.64
C ASN A 132 -7.47 -7.13 14.72
N SER A 133 -8.72 -7.01 15.20
CA SER A 133 -9.90 -7.50 14.49
C SER A 133 -10.28 -6.66 13.27
N ASN A 134 -9.90 -5.37 13.23
CA ASN A 134 -10.06 -4.52 12.05
C ASN A 134 -9.03 -4.90 10.98
N ASP A 135 -7.77 -5.10 11.36
CA ASP A 135 -6.73 -5.62 10.46
C ASP A 135 -7.14 -6.97 9.86
N GLN A 136 -7.75 -7.84 10.66
CA GLN A 136 -8.27 -9.12 10.22
C GLN A 136 -9.36 -8.97 9.17
N ARG A 137 -10.34 -8.09 9.43
CA ARG A 137 -11.43 -7.78 8.49
C ARG A 137 -10.89 -7.21 7.18
N ILE A 138 -9.99 -6.24 7.24
CA ILE A 138 -9.35 -5.67 6.04
C ILE A 138 -8.65 -6.77 5.24
N ALA A 139 -7.81 -7.58 5.89
CA ALA A 139 -7.05 -8.64 5.23
C ALA A 139 -7.96 -9.70 4.58
N ALA A 140 -9.05 -10.09 5.23
CA ALA A 140 -10.02 -11.04 4.69
C ALA A 140 -10.77 -10.44 3.50
N THR A 141 -11.30 -9.23 3.63
CA THR A 141 -12.06 -8.54 2.59
C THR A 141 -11.20 -8.30 1.35
N ILE A 142 -9.97 -7.82 1.52
CA ILE A 142 -9.10 -7.53 0.37
C ILE A 142 -8.71 -8.81 -0.37
N LEU A 143 -8.39 -9.88 0.36
CA LEU A 143 -8.01 -11.15 -0.26
C LEU A 143 -9.19 -11.75 -1.03
N ALA A 144 -10.40 -11.69 -0.47
CA ALA A 144 -11.60 -12.17 -1.14
C ALA A 144 -11.87 -11.41 -2.45
N ALA A 145 -11.69 -10.09 -2.45
CA ALA A 145 -11.85 -9.27 -3.65
C ALA A 145 -10.75 -9.55 -4.70
N ILE A 146 -9.50 -9.75 -4.25
CA ILE A 146 -8.36 -10.04 -5.15
C ILE A 146 -8.56 -11.40 -5.84
N ASN A 147 -9.06 -12.40 -5.13
CA ASN A 147 -9.29 -13.74 -5.67
C ASN A 147 -10.41 -13.82 -6.72
N GLN A 148 -11.14 -12.72 -6.95
CA GLN A 148 -12.13 -12.60 -8.03
C GLN A 148 -11.54 -12.01 -9.32
N LYS A 149 -10.25 -11.65 -9.32
CA LYS A 149 -9.53 -11.08 -10.46
C LYS A 149 -8.84 -12.12 -11.33
#